data_AF-A0A8T4EA08-F1
#
_entry.id   AF-A0A8T4EA08-F1
#
_cell.length_a   1.000
_cell.length_b   1.000
_cell.length_c   1.000
_cell.angle_alpha   90.00
_cell.angle_beta   90.00
_cell.angle_gamma   90.00
#
_symmetry.space_group_name_H-M   'P 1'
#
loop_
_entity.id
_entity.type
_entity.pdbx_description
1 polymer ?
#
loop_
_entity_poly.entity_id
_entity_poly.type
_entity_poly.pdbx_seq_one_letter_code
_entity_poly.pdbx_strand_id
1 'polypeptide(L)'
;MRNQTPFALCIIGGLLLIGANYTHGTATIVLIYILVHSIAPLAPLYLLIDIILVILWLIAWLGGFAVIIGGYLLTTSHIRTGKFIIAISAGFGLISLILMIWWVVASIGWAGLLILTWLILHTALALGLVLTVIARSIAH
;
A
#
# COMPACT_ATOMS: atom_id res chain seq x y z
N MET A 1 -5.66 -27.94 -5.30
CA MET A 1 -5.01 -26.69 -4.86
C MET A 1 -5.81 -26.10 -3.70
N ARG A 2 -5.25 -26.08 -2.49
CA ARG A 2 -5.88 -25.42 -1.33
C ARG A 2 -5.63 -23.90 -1.51
N ASN A 3 -6.64 -23.03 -1.41
CA ASN A 3 -6.56 -21.56 -1.61
C ASN A 3 -6.43 -21.00 -3.05
N GLN A 4 -7.15 -21.52 -4.05
CA GLN A 4 -7.19 -20.91 -5.39
C GLN A 4 -7.89 -19.53 -5.42
N THR A 5 -8.94 -19.35 -4.61
CA THR A 5 -9.71 -18.09 -4.55
C THR A 5 -8.90 -16.89 -4.05
N PRO A 6 -8.16 -16.95 -2.92
CA PRO A 6 -7.33 -15.83 -2.48
C PRO A 6 -6.13 -15.57 -3.42
N PHE A 7 -5.63 -16.60 -4.10
CA PHE A 7 -4.58 -16.42 -5.11
C PHE A 7 -5.07 -15.59 -6.30
N ALA A 8 -6.24 -15.95 -6.87
CA ALA A 8 -6.84 -15.20 -7.96
C ALA A 8 -7.13 -13.74 -7.56
N LEU A 9 -7.64 -13.52 -6.35
CA LEU A 9 -7.88 -12.18 -5.81
C LEU A 9 -6.58 -11.37 -5.64
N CYS A 10 -5.47 -11.98 -5.23
CA CYS A 10 -4.17 -11.31 -5.17
C CYS A 10 -3.60 -10.97 -6.55
N ILE A 11 -3.78 -11.86 -7.55
CA ILE A 11 -3.34 -11.57 -8.92
C ILE A 11 -4.12 -10.40 -9.49
N ILE A 12 -5.46 -10.45 -9.40
CA ILE A 12 -6.33 -9.40 -9.93
C ILE A 12 -6.05 -8.08 -9.19
N GLY A 13 -5.96 -8.13 -7.86
CA GLY A 13 -5.65 -6.96 -7.04
C GLY A 13 -4.27 -6.37 -7.37
N GLY A 14 -3.24 -7.22 -7.48
CA GLY A 14 -1.88 -6.80 -7.84
C GLY A 14 -1.78 -6.20 -9.24
N LEU A 15 -2.46 -6.79 -10.23
CA LEU A 15 -2.52 -6.26 -11.60
C LEU A 15 -3.25 -4.91 -11.66
N LEU A 16 -4.34 -4.74 -10.91
CA LEU A 16 -5.05 -3.46 -10.80
C LEU A 16 -4.15 -2.38 -10.17
N LEU A 17 -3.38 -2.73 -9.15
CA LEU A 17 -2.43 -1.82 -8.50
C LEU A 17 -1.28 -1.41 -9.44
N ILE A 18 -0.74 -2.37 -10.21
CA ILE A 18 0.30 -2.09 -11.21
C ILE A 18 -0.26 -1.24 -12.36
N GLY A 19 -1.40 -1.63 -12.93
CA GLY A 19 -2.03 -0.92 -14.05
C GLY A 19 -2.44 0.51 -13.70
N ALA A 20 -2.81 0.75 -12.45
CA ALA A 20 -3.11 2.09 -11.94
C ALA A 20 -1.86 2.86 -11.45
N ASN A 21 -0.65 2.33 -11.66
CA ASN A 21 0.62 2.90 -11.21
C ASN A 21 0.60 3.26 -9.71
N TYR A 22 -0.05 2.44 -8.89
CA TYR A 22 -0.15 2.70 -7.46
C TYR A 22 1.17 2.40 -6.77
N THR A 23 1.83 3.45 -6.32
CA THR A 23 3.11 3.33 -5.62
C THR A 23 2.96 3.14 -4.11
N HIS A 24 1.79 2.71 -3.63
CA HIS A 24 1.53 2.39 -2.22
C HIS A 24 1.99 3.47 -1.22
N GLY A 25 1.97 4.74 -1.63
CA GLY A 25 2.40 5.85 -0.77
C GLY A 25 3.88 6.21 -0.83
N THR A 26 4.59 5.96 -1.93
CA THR A 26 5.92 6.58 -2.12
C THR A 26 5.90 8.10 -1.89
N ALA A 27 4.81 8.77 -2.27
CA ALA A 27 4.64 10.21 -2.03
C ALA A 27 4.58 10.55 -0.53
N THR A 28 3.96 9.73 0.30
CA THR A 28 3.89 9.97 1.75
C THR A 28 5.26 9.72 2.41
N ILE A 29 6.02 8.75 1.92
CA ILE A 29 7.41 8.53 2.35
C ILE A 29 8.30 9.73 1.99
N VAL A 30 8.14 10.29 0.79
CA VAL A 30 8.85 11.51 0.36
C VAL A 30 8.43 12.73 1.20
N LEU A 31 7.15 12.87 1.54
CA LEU A 31 6.69 13.94 2.43
C LEU A 31 7.30 13.81 3.84
N ILE A 32 7.37 12.59 4.38
CA ILE A 32 8.03 12.33 5.66
C ILE A 32 9.52 12.68 5.57
N TYR A 33 10.20 12.29 4.48
CA TYR A 33 11.60 12.66 4.24
C TYR A 33 11.81 14.18 4.30
N ILE A 34 10.97 14.96 3.60
CA ILE A 34 11.03 16.42 3.59
C ILE A 34 10.77 16.98 5.00
N LEU A 35 9.80 16.43 5.72
CA LEU A 35 9.45 16.87 7.08
C LEU A 35 10.55 16.54 8.10
N VAL A 36 11.24 15.41 7.98
CA VAL A 36 12.37 15.07 8.85
C VAL A 36 13.54 16.02 8.61
N HIS A 37 13.83 16.34 7.34
CA HIS A 37 14.93 17.25 6.96
C HIS A 37 14.65 18.73 7.29
N SER A 38 13.42 19.11 7.59
CA SER A 38 13.10 20.45 8.07
C SER A 38 13.37 20.64 9.57
N ILE A 39 13.62 19.56 10.32
CA ILE A 39 13.85 19.59 11.77
C ILE A 39 15.35 19.51 12.06
N ALA A 40 15.99 20.68 12.23
CA ALA A 40 17.44 20.80 12.45
C ALA A 40 18.01 19.92 13.60
N PRO A 41 17.32 19.70 14.74
CA PRO A 41 17.79 18.78 15.79
C PRO A 41 17.99 17.33 15.36
N LEU A 42 17.34 16.88 14.28
CA LEU A 42 17.46 15.50 13.80
C LEU A 42 18.68 15.29 12.89
N ALA A 43 19.45 16.34 12.58
CA ALA A 43 20.60 16.29 11.67
C ALA A 43 21.62 15.16 11.94
N PRO A 44 21.97 14.82 13.20
CA PRO A 44 22.89 13.72 13.48
C PRO A 44 22.35 12.34 13.09
N LEU A 45 21.03 12.20 12.98
CA LEU A 45 20.33 10.93 12.70
C LEU A 45 19.87 10.81 11.25
N TYR A 46 20.04 11.83 10.41
CA TYR A 46 19.54 11.83 9.02
C TYR A 46 20.02 10.62 8.23
N LEU A 47 21.29 10.24 8.33
CA LEU A 47 21.84 9.09 7.59
C LEU A 47 21.12 7.77 7.95
N LEU A 48 20.78 7.55 9.23
CA LEU A 48 20.04 6.35 9.65
C LEU A 48 18.59 6.39 9.14
N ILE A 49 17.95 7.56 9.24
CA ILE A 49 16.56 7.76 8.82
C ILE A 49 16.43 7.59 7.30
N ASP A 50 17.39 8.08 6.53
CA ASP A 50 17.42 7.98 5.06
C ASP A 50 17.52 6.54 4.60
N ILE A 51 18.39 5.74 5.22
CA ILE A 51 18.51 4.32 4.89
C ILE A 51 17.16 3.62 5.10
N ILE A 52 16.49 3.89 6.23
CA ILE A 52 15.18 3.29 6.54
C ILE A 52 14.13 3.76 5.53
N LEU A 53 14.05 5.07 5.24
CA LEU A 53 13.08 5.64 4.31
C LEU A 53 13.29 5.13 2.88
N VAL A 54 14.54 4.96 2.43
CA VAL A 54 14.87 4.39 1.12
C VAL A 54 14.41 2.94 1.02
N ILE A 55 14.65 2.12 2.05
CA ILE A 55 14.18 0.72 2.06
C ILE A 55 12.65 0.69 1.99
N LEU A 56 11.97 1.52 2.78
CA LEU A 56 10.51 1.62 2.78
C LEU A 56 9.98 2.11 1.42
N TRP A 57 10.66 3.06 0.79
CA TRP A 57 10.31 3.60 -0.53
C TRP A 57 10.41 2.53 -1.61
N LEU A 58 11.48 1.72 -1.61
CA LEU A 58 11.64 0.60 -2.52
C LEU A 58 10.55 -0.45 -2.34
N ILE A 59 10.17 -0.77 -1.10
CA ILE A 59 9.09 -1.72 -0.79
C ILE A 59 7.74 -1.18 -1.28
N ALA A 60 7.44 0.10 -1.05
CA ALA A 60 6.20 0.74 -1.51
C ALA A 60 6.12 0.77 -3.04
N TRP A 61 7.24 1.05 -3.72
CA TRP A 61 7.34 1.05 -5.17
C TRP A 61 7.10 -0.36 -5.77
N LEU A 62 7.62 -1.40 -5.10
CA LEU A 62 7.42 -2.80 -5.48
C LEU A 62 6.11 -3.41 -4.98
N GLY A 63 5.24 -2.64 -4.31
CA GLY A 63 4.08 -3.16 -3.58
C GLY A 63 3.13 -4.01 -4.45
N GLY A 64 2.88 -3.61 -5.70
CA GLY A 64 2.02 -4.36 -6.62
C GLY A 64 2.59 -5.74 -6.98
N PHE A 65 3.90 -5.82 -7.20
CA PHE A 65 4.61 -7.08 -7.43
C PHE A 65 4.67 -7.93 -6.16
N ALA A 66 4.91 -7.30 -5.01
CA ALA A 66 4.95 -7.97 -3.71
C ALA A 66 3.59 -8.63 -3.36
N VAL A 67 2.47 -8.00 -3.74
CA VAL A 67 1.13 -8.60 -3.64
C VAL A 67 1.00 -9.86 -4.50
N ILE A 68 1.48 -9.84 -5.75
CA ILE A 68 1.40 -10.99 -6.67
C ILE A 68 2.27 -12.15 -6.16
N ILE A 69 3.50 -11.86 -5.74
CA ILE A 69 4.44 -12.83 -5.17
C ILE A 69 3.90 -13.39 -3.85
N GLY A 70 3.37 -12.53 -2.99
CA GLY A 70 2.72 -12.92 -1.75
C GLY A 70 1.50 -13.82 -1.99
N GLY A 71 0.70 -13.51 -3.01
CA GLY A 71 -0.41 -14.34 -3.48
C GLY A 71 0.07 -15.72 -3.92
N TYR A 72 1.14 -15.82 -4.71
CA TYR A 72 1.73 -17.09 -5.12
C TYR A 72 2.15 -17.94 -3.91
N LEU A 73 2.77 -17.32 -2.90
CA LEU A 73 3.15 -18.01 -1.67
C LEU A 73 1.96 -18.56 -0.86
N LEU A 74 0.75 -18.00 -1.01
CA LEU A 74 -0.47 -18.53 -0.38
C LEU A 74 -0.89 -19.90 -0.97
N THR A 75 -0.42 -20.24 -2.17
CA THR A 75 -0.68 -21.55 -2.81
C THR A 75 0.31 -22.63 -2.38
N THR A 76 1.41 -22.24 -1.73
CA THR A 76 2.49 -23.13 -1.26
C THR A 76 2.34 -23.42 0.24
N SER A 77 3.17 -24.30 0.80
CA SER A 77 3.22 -24.60 2.24
C SER A 77 3.56 -23.41 3.16
N HIS A 78 4.00 -22.27 2.59
CA HIS A 78 4.45 -21.08 3.32
C HIS A 78 3.38 -19.97 3.43
N ILE A 79 2.15 -20.35 3.79
CA ILE A 79 0.99 -19.44 3.87
C ILE A 79 1.23 -18.25 4.82
N ARG A 80 1.91 -18.48 5.95
CA ARG A 80 2.21 -17.41 6.94
C ARG A 80 3.11 -16.31 6.36
N THR A 81 4.13 -16.71 5.58
CA THR A 81 5.06 -15.77 4.96
C THR A 81 4.39 -14.98 3.85
N GLY A 82 3.56 -15.62 3.03
CA GLY A 82 2.75 -14.93 2.01
C GLY A 82 1.81 -13.88 2.60
N LYS A 83 1.10 -14.22 3.70
CA LYS A 83 0.24 -13.26 4.42
C LYS A 83 1.00 -12.06 4.99
N PHE A 84 2.25 -12.26 5.42
CA PHE A 84 3.08 -11.19 5.97
C PHE A 84 3.51 -10.20 4.88
N ILE A 85 3.95 -10.70 3.73
CA ILE A 85 4.34 -9.87 2.59
C ILE A 85 3.15 -9.03 2.10
N ILE A 86 1.99 -9.66 1.89
CA ILE A 86 0.77 -8.95 1.48
C ILE A 86 0.38 -7.89 2.50
N ALA A 87 0.52 -8.17 3.80
CA ALA A 87 0.19 -7.22 4.86
C ALA A 87 1.08 -5.97 4.85
N ILE A 88 2.39 -6.13 4.59
CA ILE A 88 3.32 -5.01 4.50
C ILE A 88 2.97 -4.15 3.28
N SER A 89 2.78 -4.78 2.12
CA SER A 89 2.47 -4.08 0.86
C SER A 89 1.14 -3.34 0.93
N ALA A 90 0.08 -4.02 1.41
CA ALA A 90 -1.24 -3.43 1.57
C ALA A 90 -1.28 -2.38 2.69
N GLY A 91 -0.51 -2.56 3.77
CA GLY A 91 -0.47 -1.64 4.90
C GLY A 91 -0.01 -0.24 4.52
N PHE A 92 1.05 -0.14 3.70
CA PHE A 92 1.52 1.15 3.19
C PHE A 92 0.50 1.84 2.27
N GLY A 93 -0.17 1.07 1.40
CA GLY A 93 -1.28 1.59 0.59
C GLY A 93 -2.43 2.13 1.45
N LEU A 94 -2.79 1.42 2.52
CA LEU A 94 -3.89 1.80 3.41
C LEU A 94 -3.56 3.10 4.18
N ILE A 95 -2.34 3.21 4.70
CA ILE A 95 -1.84 4.44 5.34
C ILE A 95 -1.90 5.61 4.36
N SER A 96 -1.47 5.39 3.11
CA SER A 96 -1.48 6.44 2.10
C SER A 96 -2.89 6.88 1.71
N LEU A 97 -3.86 5.94 1.70
CA LEU A 97 -5.27 6.25 1.48
C LEU A 97 -5.86 7.07 2.64
N ILE A 98 -5.52 6.74 3.89
CA ILE A 98 -5.92 7.53 5.07
C ILE A 98 -5.38 8.96 4.99
N LEU A 99 -4.10 9.13 4.65
CA LEU A 99 -3.49 10.46 4.52
C LEU A 99 -4.11 11.28 3.39
N MET A 100 -4.49 10.64 2.28
CA MET A 100 -5.22 11.29 1.19
C MET A 100 -6.60 11.78 1.65
N ILE A 101 -7.35 10.94 2.37
CA ILE A 101 -8.65 11.32 2.95
C ILE A 101 -8.48 12.54 3.86
N TRP A 102 -7.49 12.50 4.76
CA TRP A 102 -7.22 13.62 5.67
C TRP A 102 -6.86 14.91 4.91
N TRP A 103 -6.00 14.82 3.90
CA TRP A 103 -5.61 15.97 3.09
C TRP A 103 -6.81 16.60 2.37
N VAL A 104 -7.68 15.79 1.77
CA VAL A 104 -8.89 16.28 1.08
C VAL A 104 -9.85 16.96 2.05
N VAL A 105 -10.03 16.41 3.25
CA VAL A 105 -10.85 17.05 4.29
C VAL A 105 -10.26 18.40 4.68
N ALA A 106 -8.95 18.47 4.87
CA ALA A 106 -8.27 19.71 5.28
C ALA A 106 -8.28 20.79 4.18
N SER A 107 -8.29 20.41 2.91
CA SER A 107 -8.16 21.35 1.78
C SER A 107 -9.48 21.73 1.12
N ILE A 108 -10.42 20.79 1.00
CA ILE A 108 -11.68 20.96 0.25
C ILE A 108 -12.91 20.83 1.18
N GLY A 109 -12.74 20.32 2.39
CA GLY A 109 -13.82 20.10 3.35
C GLY A 109 -14.71 18.90 2.98
N TRP A 110 -15.90 18.85 3.58
CA TRP A 110 -16.82 17.71 3.48
C TRP A 110 -17.31 17.41 2.05
N ALA A 111 -17.40 18.42 1.18
CA ALA A 111 -17.77 18.22 -0.22
C ALA A 111 -16.70 17.43 -0.99
N GLY A 112 -15.42 17.64 -0.67
CA GLY A 112 -14.31 16.89 -1.24
C GLY A 112 -14.35 15.40 -0.88
N LEU A 113 -14.83 15.05 0.32
CA LEU A 113 -15.00 13.65 0.73
C LEU A 113 -15.99 12.90 -0.16
N LEU A 114 -17.09 13.51 -0.58
CA LEU A 114 -18.08 12.85 -1.44
C LEU A 114 -17.49 12.52 -2.82
N ILE A 115 -16.75 13.46 -3.40
CA ILE A 115 -16.07 13.29 -4.69
C ILE A 115 -14.97 12.24 -4.57
N LEU A 116 -14.18 12.30 -3.50
CA LEU A 116 -13.13 11.32 -3.21
C LEU A 116 -13.72 9.92 -3.01
N THR A 117 -14.82 9.78 -2.27
CA THR A 117 -15.47 8.49 -2.04
C THR A 117 -16.00 7.91 -3.35
N TRP A 118 -16.61 8.74 -4.19
CA TRP A 118 -17.06 8.33 -5.52
C TRP A 118 -15.89 7.85 -6.40
N LEU A 119 -14.78 8.59 -6.38
CA LEU A 119 -13.55 8.25 -7.11
C LEU A 119 -12.93 6.93 -6.60
N ILE A 120 -12.81 6.76 -5.28
CA ILE A 120 -12.28 5.55 -4.65
C ILE A 120 -13.12 4.34 -5.07
N LEU A 121 -14.45 4.42 -5.00
CA LEU A 121 -15.33 3.30 -5.34
C LEU A 121 -15.25 2.88 -6.83
N HIS A 122 -14.86 3.80 -7.73
CA HIS A 122 -14.79 3.55 -9.17
C HIS A 122 -13.37 3.42 -9.71
N THR A 123 -12.33 3.48 -8.85
CA THR A 123 -10.94 3.41 -9.29
C THR A 123 -10.32 2.04 -9.02
N ALA A 124 -9.52 1.58 -9.98
CA ALA A 124 -8.73 0.37 -9.89
C ALA A 124 -7.81 0.33 -8.65
N LEU A 125 -7.41 1.50 -8.15
CA LEU A 125 -6.60 1.69 -6.95
C LEU A 125 -7.26 1.10 -5.70
N ALA A 126 -8.47 1.54 -5.40
CA ALA A 126 -9.16 1.12 -4.20
C ALA A 126 -9.65 -0.33 -4.31
N LEU A 127 -10.14 -0.71 -5.50
CA LEU A 127 -10.54 -2.09 -5.78
C LEU A 127 -9.36 -3.04 -5.61
N GLY A 128 -8.19 -2.68 -6.14
CA GLY A 128 -6.96 -3.45 -5.95
C GLY A 128 -6.60 -3.62 -4.47
N LEU A 129 -6.59 -2.53 -3.70
CA LEU A 129 -6.29 -2.55 -2.27
C LEU A 129 -7.29 -3.42 -1.48
N VAL A 130 -8.59 -3.26 -1.72
CA VAL A 130 -9.64 -4.02 -1.05
C VAL A 130 -9.56 -5.51 -1.37
N LEU A 131 -9.35 -5.86 -2.64
CA LEU A 131 -9.19 -7.26 -3.08
C LEU A 131 -7.99 -7.93 -2.38
N THR A 132 -6.88 -7.22 -2.20
CA THR A 132 -5.69 -7.77 -1.52
C THR A 132 -5.92 -7.99 -0.02
N VAL A 133 -6.66 -7.11 0.64
CA VAL A 133 -7.02 -7.28 2.06
C VAL A 133 -7.98 -8.45 2.24
N ILE A 134 -8.98 -8.59 1.38
CA ILE A 134 -9.94 -9.70 1.38
C ILE A 134 -9.24 -11.03 1.07
N ALA A 135 -8.32 -11.06 0.09
CA ALA A 135 -7.56 -12.25 -0.24
C ALA A 135 -6.75 -12.77 0.97
N ARG A 136 -6.18 -11.86 1.76
CA ARG A 136 -5.46 -12.23 2.99
C ARG A 136 -6.38 -12.80 4.07
N SER A 137 -7.59 -12.26 4.24
CA SER A 137 -8.52 -12.71 5.30
C SER A 137 -9.14 -14.07 5.00
N ILE A 138 -9.33 -14.40 3.71
CA ILE A 138 -9.92 -15.68 3.26
C ILE A 138 -8.89 -16.82 3.20
N ALA A 139 -7.60 -16.52 3.02
CA ALA A 139 -6.58 -17.55 2.95
C ALA A 139 -6.44 -18.30 4.29
N HIS A 140 -6.65 -19.62 4.32
CA HIS A 140 -6.44 -20.51 5.48
C HIS A 140 -5.42 -21.61 5.22
#